data_AF-A0AAV7ZMG6-F1
#
_entry.id   AF-A0AAV7ZMG6-F1
#
_cell.length_a   1.000
_cell.length_b   1.000
_cell.length_c   1.000
_cell.angle_alpha   90.00
_cell.angle_beta   90.00
_cell.angle_gamma   90.00
#
_symmetry.space_group_name_H-M   'P 1'
#
loop_
_entity.id
_entity.type
_entity.pdbx_description
1 polymer ?
#
loop_
_entity_poly.entity_id
_entity_poly.type
_entity_poly.pdbx_seq_one_letter_code
_entity_poly.pdbx_strand_id
1 'polypeptide(L)'
;MSQDPKKNLLKSLEELEKENINENELSEEILSMTNEELKSQIKVLDLNIRNLRSERTRLDSKIKKHQENIDDNTKKIDMRKKLPYLVSSVVELIDPKEVLESKKKEKKEEEYGFTDLASGEEMSVVIKTTTRQTIYLPVIGLVDPFKLHPGDLVGVNKDSYLILDLLPREYDTRVKAMELDEKPKETYNDIGGLDKQIRELMEAVVYPLTEKEKFQKIGIRPPKGCLLYGAPGTGKTLLARACAGQTQATFLKLAGPQLVQMYIGDGAKLVRDAFELAKEKAPTIIFIDELDAIGTKRFASERHGDREVQRTMLELLNQLDGFTSNDDIKVIAATNRVDILDPALLRSGRLDRKIEFPLPDESARKQILSIHSKKMTVSESVNFDELSRCTRDFNGAMLKSVCVEAGMNALNRDAMEIEHEDFMQGIDNVKAKKTKSLIYYA
;
A
#
# COMPACT_ATOMS: atom_id res chain seq x y z
N MET A 1 15.20 20.15 3.74
CA MET A 1 16.30 20.83 3.01
C MET A 1 15.68 21.88 2.08
N SER A 2 15.35 23.05 2.61
CA SER A 2 14.97 24.21 1.79
C SER A 2 16.04 25.25 2.04
N GLN A 3 17.03 25.31 1.16
CA GLN A 3 18.00 26.40 1.17
C GLN A 3 17.36 27.55 0.41
N ASP A 4 17.09 28.65 1.11
CA ASP A 4 16.56 29.88 0.53
C ASP A 4 17.41 30.29 -0.69
N PRO A 5 16.81 30.41 -1.90
CA PRO A 5 17.55 30.82 -3.10
C PRO A 5 18.19 32.20 -2.93
N LYS A 6 17.61 33.07 -2.08
CA LYS A 6 18.22 34.35 -1.69
C LYS A 6 19.56 34.20 -0.97
N LYS A 7 19.74 33.17 -0.14
CA LYS A 7 20.99 32.96 0.62
C LYS A 7 22.11 32.40 -0.25
N ASN A 8 21.77 31.56 -1.23
CA ASN A 8 22.74 31.09 -2.22
C ASN A 8 23.10 32.20 -3.22
N LEU A 9 22.15 33.06 -3.60
CA LEU A 9 22.45 34.26 -4.41
C LEU A 9 23.33 35.26 -3.67
N LEU A 10 23.10 35.49 -2.37
CA LEU A 10 23.95 36.35 -1.54
C LEU A 10 25.35 35.75 -1.35
N LYS A 11 25.45 34.43 -1.12
CA LYS A 11 26.76 33.75 -1.05
C LYS A 11 27.50 33.78 -2.39
N SER A 12 26.82 33.54 -3.51
CA SER A 12 27.44 33.66 -4.83
C SER A 12 27.84 35.09 -5.16
N LEU A 13 27.10 36.10 -4.67
CA LEU A 13 27.46 37.51 -4.79
C LEU A 13 28.67 37.86 -3.91
N GLU A 14 28.74 37.34 -2.69
CA GLU A 14 29.91 37.50 -1.79
C GLU A 14 31.15 36.72 -2.28
N GLU A 15 30.96 35.61 -2.98
CA GLU A 15 32.02 34.85 -3.65
C GLU A 15 32.47 35.55 -4.95
N LEU A 16 31.55 36.14 -5.73
CA LEU A 16 31.85 36.97 -6.89
C LEU A 16 32.52 38.32 -6.53
N GLU A 17 32.19 38.91 -5.39
CA GLU A 17 32.89 40.10 -4.86
C GLU A 17 34.32 39.77 -4.40
N LYS A 18 34.63 38.50 -4.12
CA LYS A 18 35.97 38.06 -3.70
C LYS A 18 36.84 37.56 -4.85
N GLU A 19 36.27 37.11 -5.97
CA GLU A 19 37.03 36.53 -7.08
C GLU A 19 37.46 37.49 -8.19
N ASN A 20 37.01 38.76 -8.23
CA ASN A 20 37.29 39.64 -9.38
C ASN A 20 37.86 41.02 -9.05
N ILE A 21 38.73 41.11 -8.04
CA ILE A 21 39.64 42.26 -7.94
C ILE A 21 41.07 41.77 -8.14
N ASN A 22 41.36 41.31 -9.37
CA ASN A 22 42.72 41.29 -9.87
C ASN A 22 43.14 42.76 -10.04
N GLU A 23 43.64 43.40 -8.97
CA GLU A 23 44.18 44.77 -8.99
C GLU A 23 45.28 44.95 -10.06
N ASN A 24 45.86 43.84 -10.54
CA ASN A 24 46.90 43.83 -11.57
C ASN A 24 46.36 43.85 -13.02
N GLU A 25 45.08 43.62 -13.29
CA GLU A 25 44.50 43.79 -14.64
C GLU A 25 43.98 45.22 -14.91
N LEU A 26 43.96 46.07 -13.89
CA LEU A 26 43.62 47.50 -14.02
C LEU A 26 44.68 48.32 -14.81
N SER A 27 45.62 47.68 -15.51
CA SER A 27 46.97 48.24 -15.64
C SER A 27 47.54 48.41 -17.06
N GLU A 28 46.84 48.07 -18.15
CA GLU A 28 47.35 48.42 -19.50
C GLU A 28 46.47 49.46 -20.22
N GLU A 29 45.16 49.28 -20.26
CA GLU A 29 44.27 50.27 -20.89
C GLU A 29 44.26 51.61 -20.12
N ILE A 30 44.13 51.57 -18.79
CA ILE A 30 44.08 52.78 -17.94
C ILE A 30 45.40 53.56 -17.94
N LEU A 31 46.54 52.86 -18.08
CA LEU A 31 47.87 53.46 -18.14
C LEU A 31 48.17 54.07 -19.53
N SER A 32 47.52 53.59 -20.59
CA SER A 32 47.63 54.13 -21.94
C SER A 32 46.68 55.31 -22.23
N MET A 33 45.65 55.49 -21.41
CA MET A 33 44.66 56.55 -21.55
C MET A 33 45.14 57.88 -20.97
N THR A 34 44.78 58.97 -21.63
CA THR A 34 45.07 60.32 -21.13
C THR A 34 44.21 60.65 -19.90
N ASN A 35 44.70 61.55 -19.04
CA ASN A 35 43.96 62.01 -17.86
C ASN A 35 42.56 62.59 -18.19
N GLU A 36 42.34 63.07 -19.41
CA GLU A 36 41.03 63.53 -19.88
C GLU A 36 40.09 62.38 -20.26
N GLU A 37 40.62 61.31 -20.87
CA GLU A 37 39.86 60.11 -21.20
C GLU A 37 39.43 59.32 -19.96
N LEU A 38 40.29 59.24 -18.94
CA LEU A 38 39.92 58.63 -17.65
C LEU A 38 38.80 59.41 -16.96
N LYS A 39 38.87 60.75 -16.98
CA LYS A 39 37.81 61.61 -16.43
C LYS A 39 36.50 61.49 -17.20
N SER A 40 36.54 61.24 -18.52
CA SER A 40 35.33 61.05 -19.32
C SER A 40 34.71 59.66 -19.05
N GLN A 41 35.51 58.59 -18.95
CA GLN A 41 35.05 57.26 -18.59
C GLN A 41 34.45 57.19 -17.18
N ILE A 42 35.07 57.82 -16.18
CA ILE A 42 34.51 57.90 -14.81
C ILE A 42 33.12 58.55 -14.84
N LYS A 43 32.94 59.65 -15.61
CA LYS A 43 31.63 60.30 -15.76
C LYS A 43 30.60 59.38 -16.44
N VAL A 44 31.01 58.61 -17.45
CA VAL A 44 30.12 57.65 -18.12
C VAL A 44 29.73 56.51 -17.16
N LEU A 45 30.68 56.00 -16.38
CA LEU A 45 30.43 54.96 -15.36
C LEU A 45 29.50 55.47 -14.25
N ASP A 46 29.69 56.68 -13.75
CA ASP A 46 28.78 57.30 -12.77
C ASP A 46 27.36 57.44 -13.32
N LEU A 47 27.23 57.81 -14.59
CA LEU A 47 25.94 57.93 -15.27
C LEU A 47 25.28 56.55 -15.46
N ASN A 48 26.08 55.53 -15.79
CA ASN A 48 25.62 54.14 -15.87
C ASN A 48 25.19 53.58 -14.50
N ILE A 49 25.96 53.81 -13.44
CA ILE A 49 25.60 53.43 -12.07
C ILE A 49 24.28 54.10 -11.67
N ARG A 50 24.09 55.37 -12.02
CA ARG A 50 22.84 56.09 -11.76
C ARG A 50 21.66 55.48 -12.52
N ASN A 51 21.85 55.15 -13.79
CA ASN A 51 20.84 54.48 -14.62
C ASN A 51 20.49 53.10 -14.04
N LEU A 52 21.48 52.28 -13.71
CA LEU A 52 21.29 50.95 -13.10
C LEU A 52 20.59 51.02 -11.75
N ARG A 53 20.91 52.01 -10.91
CA ARG A 53 20.18 52.25 -9.65
C ARG A 53 18.71 52.62 -9.91
N SER A 54 18.44 53.42 -10.94
CA SER A 54 17.08 53.78 -11.32
C SER A 54 16.28 52.58 -11.87
N GLU A 55 16.92 51.73 -12.69
CA GLU A 55 16.32 50.49 -13.20
C GLU A 55 16.05 49.50 -12.09
N ARG A 56 16.99 49.33 -11.14
CA ARG A 56 16.80 48.48 -9.97
C ARG A 56 15.56 48.90 -9.18
N THR A 57 15.43 50.20 -8.89
CA THR A 57 14.26 50.73 -8.18
C THR A 57 12.95 50.49 -8.97
N ARG A 58 13.00 50.59 -10.30
CA ARG A 58 11.87 50.27 -11.19
C ARG A 58 11.51 48.79 -11.17
N LEU A 59 12.49 47.89 -11.17
CA LEU A 59 12.27 46.45 -11.07
C LEU A 59 11.72 46.07 -9.69
N ASP A 60 12.25 46.64 -8.62
CA ASP A 60 11.78 46.40 -7.25
C ASP A 60 10.31 46.81 -7.08
N SER A 61 9.91 47.97 -7.65
CA SER A 61 8.50 48.39 -7.63
C SER A 61 7.58 47.47 -8.45
N LYS A 62 8.05 46.94 -9.60
CA LYS A 62 7.31 45.93 -10.36
C LYS A 62 7.16 44.62 -9.59
N ILE A 63 8.24 44.13 -8.97
CA ILE A 63 8.22 42.91 -8.15
C ILE A 63 7.20 43.07 -7.02
N LYS A 64 7.23 44.20 -6.31
CA LYS A 64 6.29 44.49 -5.23
C LYS A 64 4.84 44.50 -5.73
N LYS A 65 4.57 45.14 -6.87
CA LYS A 65 3.23 45.15 -7.48
C LYS A 65 2.77 43.74 -7.88
N HIS A 66 3.65 42.91 -8.42
CA HIS A 66 3.32 41.52 -8.74
C HIS A 66 3.05 40.69 -7.47
N GLN A 67 3.81 40.90 -6.39
CA GLN A 67 3.55 40.25 -5.10
C GLN A 67 2.19 40.64 -4.52
N GLU A 68 1.84 41.93 -4.52
CA GLU A 68 0.53 42.40 -4.08
C GLU A 68 -0.62 41.77 -4.90
N ASN A 69 -0.46 41.69 -6.23
CA ASN A 69 -1.44 41.03 -7.10
C ASN A 69 -1.56 39.53 -6.81
N ILE A 70 -0.45 38.84 -6.51
CA ILE A 70 -0.46 37.43 -6.15
C ILE A 70 -1.21 37.25 -4.82
N ASP A 71 -0.91 38.07 -3.81
CA ASP A 71 -1.55 38.01 -2.49
C ASP A 71 -3.06 38.29 -2.56
N ASP A 72 -3.49 39.21 -3.43
CA ASP A 72 -4.91 39.47 -3.65
C ASP A 72 -5.60 38.32 -4.40
N ASN A 73 -4.91 37.69 -5.34
CA ASN A 73 -5.44 36.54 -6.07
C ASN A 73 -5.50 35.28 -5.20
N THR A 74 -4.51 35.02 -4.35
CA THR A 74 -4.53 33.88 -3.42
C THR A 74 -5.67 34.01 -2.42
N LYS A 75 -5.91 35.20 -1.86
CA LYS A 75 -7.10 35.45 -1.00
C LYS A 75 -8.41 35.15 -1.71
N LYS A 76 -8.55 35.55 -2.98
CA LYS A 76 -9.75 35.25 -3.79
C LYS A 76 -9.92 33.74 -4.05
N ILE A 77 -8.81 33.03 -4.28
CA ILE A 77 -8.81 31.57 -4.45
C ILE A 77 -9.22 30.89 -3.14
N ASP A 78 -8.66 31.29 -2.01
CA ASP A 78 -8.96 30.71 -0.70
C ASP A 78 -10.42 30.90 -0.30
N MET A 79 -11.02 32.05 -0.62
CA MET A 79 -12.46 32.27 -0.43
C MET A 79 -13.31 31.27 -1.23
N ARG A 80 -12.88 30.91 -2.44
CA ARG A 80 -13.56 29.93 -3.31
C ARG A 80 -13.22 28.47 -2.98
N LYS A 81 -12.07 28.21 -2.35
CA LYS A 81 -11.68 26.88 -1.85
C LYS A 81 -12.35 26.51 -0.52
N LYS A 82 -13.19 27.39 0.06
CA LYS A 82 -13.94 27.06 1.27
C LYS A 82 -14.87 25.88 1.04
N LEU A 83 -14.87 24.97 2.00
CA LEU A 83 -15.82 23.87 2.07
C LEU A 83 -17.26 24.43 2.15
N PRO A 84 -18.25 23.79 1.51
CA PRO A 84 -18.21 22.46 0.89
C PRO A 84 -18.04 22.46 -0.64
N TYR A 85 -17.11 21.65 -1.16
CA TYR A 85 -17.03 21.33 -2.60
C TYR A 85 -17.76 20.01 -2.94
N LEU A 86 -18.08 19.82 -4.21
CA LEU A 86 -18.65 18.59 -4.76
C LEU A 86 -17.53 17.63 -5.20
N VAL A 87 -17.61 16.36 -4.83
CA VAL A 87 -16.66 15.35 -5.32
C VAL A 87 -17.11 14.85 -6.69
N SER A 88 -16.18 14.79 -7.63
CA SER A 88 -16.39 14.27 -8.99
C SER A 88 -15.22 13.38 -9.41
N SER A 89 -15.46 12.51 -10.39
CA SER A 89 -14.41 11.68 -11.00
C SER A 89 -14.15 12.16 -12.43
N VAL A 90 -12.88 12.25 -12.80
CA VAL A 90 -12.47 12.56 -14.18
C VAL A 90 -12.75 11.35 -15.06
N VAL A 91 -13.53 11.53 -16.13
CA VAL A 91 -13.82 10.44 -17.07
C VAL A 91 -12.78 10.43 -18.18
N GLU A 92 -12.53 11.58 -18.78
CA GLU A 92 -11.69 11.72 -19.96
C GLU A 92 -11.10 13.12 -20.04
N LEU A 93 -9.86 13.19 -20.53
CA LEU A 93 -9.17 14.42 -20.91
C LEU A 93 -9.23 14.52 -22.43
N ILE A 94 -9.66 15.67 -22.94
CA ILE A 94 -9.81 15.91 -24.36
C ILE A 94 -8.78 16.95 -24.77
N ASP A 95 -7.84 16.51 -25.59
CA ASP A 95 -6.85 17.40 -26.17
C ASP A 95 -7.48 18.19 -27.33
N PRO A 96 -7.44 19.52 -27.31
CA PRO A 96 -8.05 20.33 -28.37
C PRO A 96 -7.43 20.06 -29.75
N LYS A 97 -6.20 19.54 -29.81
CA LYS A 97 -5.51 19.13 -31.04
C LYS A 97 -6.19 17.94 -31.73
N GLU A 98 -6.65 16.93 -30.97
CA GLU A 98 -7.38 15.78 -31.53
C GLU A 98 -8.76 16.17 -32.07
N VAL A 99 -9.42 17.14 -31.44
CA VAL A 99 -10.72 17.67 -31.89
C VAL A 99 -10.59 18.47 -33.19
N LEU A 100 -9.50 19.21 -33.37
CA LEU A 100 -9.21 19.94 -34.61
C LEU A 100 -8.87 18.99 -35.77
N GLU A 101 -8.16 17.89 -35.50
CA GLU A 101 -7.86 16.86 -36.50
C GLU A 101 -9.09 16.05 -36.94
N SER A 102 -9.98 15.71 -36.01
CA SER A 102 -11.25 15.03 -36.32
C SER A 102 -12.20 15.93 -37.11
N LYS A 103 -12.32 17.23 -36.75
CA LYS A 103 -13.11 18.20 -37.53
C LYS A 103 -12.55 18.47 -38.94
N LYS A 104 -11.24 18.42 -39.14
CA LYS A 104 -10.62 18.50 -40.48
C LYS A 104 -10.95 17.32 -41.38
N LYS A 105 -11.28 16.15 -40.80
CA LYS A 105 -11.73 14.97 -41.57
C LYS A 105 -13.22 15.02 -41.94
N GLU A 106 -14.06 15.66 -41.12
CA GLU A 106 -15.51 15.74 -41.36
C GLU A 106 -15.96 16.96 -42.19
N LYS A 107 -15.23 18.08 -42.16
CA LYS A 107 -15.60 19.29 -42.92
C LYS A 107 -14.75 19.48 -44.17
N LYS A 108 -15.19 18.86 -45.27
CA LYS A 108 -15.19 19.55 -46.57
C LYS A 108 -16.51 20.33 -46.63
N GLU A 109 -16.40 21.61 -46.95
CA GLU A 109 -17.48 22.60 -47.14
C GLU A 109 -17.81 23.49 -45.94
N GLU A 110 -17.79 24.78 -46.28
CA GLU A 110 -18.17 25.98 -45.52
C GLU A 110 -17.12 26.57 -44.56
N GLU A 111 -16.19 27.31 -45.20
CA GLU A 111 -15.55 28.50 -44.62
C GLU A 111 -16.60 29.56 -44.32
N TYR A 112 -16.79 29.88 -43.04
CA TYR A 112 -17.16 31.22 -42.60
C TYR A 112 -16.30 31.60 -41.40
N GLY A 113 -15.75 32.82 -41.48
CA GLY A 113 -14.75 33.36 -40.59
C GLY A 113 -15.15 33.32 -39.11
N PHE A 114 -14.33 32.63 -38.33
CA PHE A 114 -14.22 32.84 -36.89
C PHE A 114 -12.75 32.68 -36.50
N THR A 115 -11.91 33.55 -37.04
CA THR A 115 -10.52 33.73 -36.61
C THR A 115 -10.49 34.83 -35.57
N ASP A 116 -10.94 34.53 -34.36
CA ASP A 116 -10.66 35.31 -33.15
C ASP A 116 -11.10 34.51 -31.90
N LEU A 117 -10.57 33.30 -31.75
CA LEU A 117 -10.51 32.64 -30.44
C LEU A 117 -9.15 31.95 -30.31
N ALA A 118 -8.10 32.77 -30.21
CA ALA A 118 -6.80 32.38 -29.71
C ALA A 118 -6.85 32.14 -28.18
N SER A 119 -7.75 31.24 -27.76
CA SER A 119 -7.84 30.63 -26.43
C SER A 119 -8.18 29.14 -26.58
N GLY A 120 -7.72 28.52 -27.68
CA GLY A 120 -8.02 27.14 -28.08
C GLY A 120 -6.94 26.12 -27.70
N GLU A 121 -6.02 26.48 -26.80
CA GLU A 121 -4.96 25.58 -26.31
C GLU A 121 -5.22 25.07 -24.89
N GLU A 122 -6.40 25.31 -24.34
CA GLU A 122 -6.74 24.82 -23.00
C GLU A 122 -7.32 23.41 -23.13
N MET A 123 -6.69 22.47 -22.41
CA MET A 123 -7.13 21.09 -22.30
C MET A 123 -8.52 21.05 -21.70
N SER A 124 -9.43 20.28 -22.31
CA SER A 124 -10.80 20.14 -21.80
C SER A 124 -10.92 18.86 -20.98
N VAL A 125 -11.85 18.83 -20.03
CA VAL A 125 -12.10 17.65 -19.19
C VAL A 125 -13.58 17.33 -19.12
N VAL A 126 -13.91 16.05 -19.22
CA VAL A 126 -15.22 15.53 -18.88
C VAL A 126 -15.19 14.99 -17.46
N ILE A 127 -15.97 15.60 -16.57
CA ILE A 127 -16.15 15.12 -15.20
C ILE A 127 -17.51 14.44 -15.04
N LYS A 128 -17.55 13.44 -14.17
CA LYS A 128 -18.79 12.82 -13.69
C LYS A 128 -18.94 13.13 -12.21
N THR A 129 -19.99 13.88 -11.88
CA THR A 129 -20.29 14.24 -10.50
C THR A 129 -20.82 13.04 -9.72
N THR A 130 -20.69 13.09 -8.40
CA THR A 130 -21.36 12.15 -7.47
C THR A 130 -22.89 12.15 -7.62
N THR A 131 -23.49 13.25 -8.11
CA THR A 131 -24.91 13.34 -8.49
C THR A 131 -25.24 12.66 -9.82
N ARG A 132 -24.29 11.91 -10.41
CA ARG A 132 -24.39 11.17 -11.68
C ARG A 132 -24.60 12.05 -12.91
N GLN A 133 -24.23 13.32 -12.85
CA GLN A 133 -24.24 14.21 -14.01
C GLN A 133 -22.87 14.20 -14.68
N THR A 134 -22.85 14.16 -16.00
CA THR A 134 -21.63 14.30 -16.80
C THR A 134 -21.55 15.72 -17.33
N ILE A 135 -20.49 16.43 -16.97
CA ILE A 135 -20.30 17.84 -17.29
C ILE A 135 -19.00 17.97 -18.08
N TYR A 136 -19.09 18.65 -19.22
CA TYR A 136 -17.93 19.04 -20.02
C TYR A 136 -17.41 20.39 -19.54
N LEU A 137 -16.14 20.44 -19.17
CA LEU A 137 -15.45 21.65 -18.74
C LEU A 137 -14.44 22.05 -19.80
N PRO A 138 -14.64 23.20 -20.48
CA PRO A 138 -13.65 23.73 -21.42
C PRO A 138 -12.41 24.29 -20.72
N VAL A 139 -12.53 24.63 -19.43
CA VAL A 139 -11.43 25.13 -18.58
C VAL A 139 -11.37 24.28 -17.32
N ILE A 140 -10.22 23.64 -17.09
CA ILE A 140 -10.03 22.69 -15.97
C ILE A 140 -10.15 23.39 -14.62
N GLY A 141 -9.52 24.56 -14.46
CA GLY A 141 -9.56 25.33 -13.22
C GLY A 141 -8.16 25.54 -12.63
N LEU A 142 -7.97 25.16 -11.36
CA LEU A 142 -6.75 25.42 -10.59
C LEU A 142 -5.70 24.30 -10.67
N VAL A 143 -6.07 23.13 -11.20
CA VAL A 143 -5.20 21.94 -11.25
C VAL A 143 -4.58 21.82 -12.63
N ASP A 144 -3.29 21.45 -12.67
CA ASP A 144 -2.57 21.25 -13.94
C ASP A 144 -3.15 20.08 -14.73
N PRO A 145 -3.37 20.22 -16.06
CA PRO A 145 -3.91 19.15 -16.90
C PRO A 145 -3.06 17.88 -16.88
N PHE A 146 -1.74 18.03 -16.83
CA PHE A 146 -0.79 16.92 -16.86
C PHE A 146 -0.79 16.03 -15.60
N LYS A 147 -1.39 16.51 -14.50
CA LYS A 147 -1.51 15.72 -13.26
C LYS A 147 -2.79 14.90 -13.23
N LEU A 148 -3.77 15.25 -14.06
CA LEU A 148 -5.05 14.58 -14.10
C LEU A 148 -4.95 13.34 -14.98
N HIS A 149 -5.47 12.23 -14.48
CA HIS A 149 -5.64 11.01 -15.25
C HIS A 149 -7.11 10.56 -15.22
N PRO A 150 -7.58 9.85 -16.25
CA PRO A 150 -8.89 9.21 -16.22
C PRO A 150 -9.06 8.34 -14.96
N GLY A 151 -10.14 8.57 -14.23
CA GLY A 151 -10.49 7.89 -12.98
C GLY A 151 -10.12 8.63 -11.71
N ASP A 152 -9.31 9.70 -11.77
CA ASP A 152 -8.93 10.45 -10.57
C ASP A 152 -10.13 11.18 -9.93
N LEU A 153 -10.11 11.28 -8.60
CA LEU A 153 -11.12 12.00 -7.82
C LEU A 153 -10.70 13.47 -7.68
N VAL A 154 -11.61 14.38 -7.97
CA VAL A 154 -11.37 15.82 -7.95
C VAL A 154 -12.43 16.54 -7.14
N GLY A 155 -12.00 17.56 -6.40
CA GLY A 155 -12.86 18.50 -5.71
C GLY A 155 -13.31 19.58 -6.68
N VAL A 156 -14.62 19.72 -6.85
CA VAL A 156 -15.25 20.58 -7.85
C VAL A 156 -16.14 21.61 -7.14
N ASN A 157 -16.14 22.86 -7.59
CA ASN A 157 -17.04 23.86 -7.02
C ASN A 157 -18.51 23.50 -7.34
N LYS A 158 -19.42 23.63 -6.36
CA LYS A 158 -20.85 23.31 -6.53
C LYS A 158 -21.54 24.22 -7.54
N ASP A 159 -21.13 25.49 -7.63
CA ASP A 159 -21.83 26.47 -8.46
C ASP A 159 -21.27 26.53 -9.89
N SER A 160 -19.93 26.53 -10.02
CA SER A 160 -19.25 26.73 -11.32
C SER A 160 -18.68 25.47 -11.94
N TYR A 161 -18.74 24.33 -11.23
CA TYR A 161 -18.17 23.04 -11.65
C TYR A 161 -16.67 23.06 -12.02
N LEU A 162 -15.92 24.10 -11.65
CA LEU A 162 -14.47 24.17 -11.88
C LEU A 162 -13.74 23.24 -10.92
N ILE A 163 -12.68 22.58 -11.41
CA ILE A 163 -11.82 21.72 -10.57
C ILE A 163 -10.96 22.63 -9.68
N LEU A 164 -11.13 22.46 -8.36
CA LEU A 164 -10.46 23.22 -7.31
C LEU A 164 -9.18 22.52 -6.85
N ASP A 165 -9.26 21.20 -6.65
CA ASP A 165 -8.17 20.39 -6.11
C ASP A 165 -8.26 18.94 -6.56
N LEU A 166 -7.10 18.26 -6.55
CA LEU A 166 -7.01 16.82 -6.74
C LEU A 166 -7.20 16.14 -5.38
N LEU A 167 -8.17 15.24 -5.28
CA LEU A 167 -8.42 14.49 -4.05
C LEU A 167 -7.59 13.20 -4.05
N PRO A 168 -7.13 12.74 -2.87
CA PRO A 168 -6.50 11.43 -2.76
C PRO A 168 -7.48 10.34 -3.19
N ARG A 169 -6.95 9.24 -3.72
CA ARG A 169 -7.76 8.08 -4.10
C ARG A 169 -8.51 7.55 -2.88
N GLU A 170 -9.80 7.31 -3.05
CA GLU A 170 -10.65 6.77 -1.99
C GLU A 170 -10.74 5.26 -2.15
N TYR A 171 -10.14 4.54 -1.20
CA TYR A 171 -10.38 3.12 -1.01
C TYR A 171 -11.63 2.88 -0.19
N ASP A 172 -12.30 1.76 -0.46
CA ASP A 172 -13.41 1.28 0.36
C ASP A 172 -13.03 1.23 1.85
N THR A 173 -13.92 1.68 2.73
CA THR A 173 -13.70 1.66 4.19
C THR A 173 -13.45 0.25 4.70
N ARG A 174 -14.00 -0.77 4.03
CA ARG A 174 -13.73 -2.19 4.34
C ARG A 174 -12.27 -2.55 4.11
N VAL A 175 -11.63 -2.01 3.08
CA VAL A 175 -10.21 -2.27 2.76
C VAL A 175 -9.31 -1.56 3.78
N LYS A 176 -9.66 -0.33 4.18
CA LYS A 176 -8.94 0.36 5.27
C LYS A 176 -9.02 -0.42 6.58
N ALA A 177 -10.15 -1.07 6.88
CA ALA A 177 -10.30 -1.93 8.05
C ALA A 177 -9.54 -3.27 7.95
N MET A 178 -9.10 -3.69 6.75
CA MET A 178 -8.27 -4.88 6.56
C MET A 178 -6.79 -4.63 6.89
N GLU A 179 -6.38 -3.36 6.94
CA GLU A 179 -5.05 -2.98 7.38
C GLU A 179 -4.94 -3.22 8.89
N LEU A 180 -3.89 -3.93 9.30
CA LEU A 180 -3.58 -4.06 10.71
C LEU A 180 -2.76 -2.86 11.18
N ASP A 181 -3.42 -1.94 11.88
CA ASP A 181 -2.76 -0.79 12.52
C ASP A 181 -1.77 -1.21 13.62
N GLU A 182 -2.04 -2.32 14.31
CA GLU A 182 -1.16 -2.87 15.35
C GLU A 182 -0.38 -4.10 14.86
N LYS A 183 0.95 -4.05 15.00
CA LYS A 183 1.82 -5.19 14.73
C LYS A 183 1.44 -6.36 15.64
N PRO A 184 1.21 -7.57 15.09
CA PRO A 184 1.01 -8.75 15.91
C PRO A 184 2.24 -9.00 16.79
N LYS A 185 2.02 -9.20 18.10
CA LYS A 185 3.08 -9.42 19.10
C LYS A 185 3.68 -10.83 19.09
N GLU A 186 3.18 -11.70 18.23
CA GLU A 186 3.55 -13.11 18.17
C GLU A 186 4.94 -13.24 17.52
N THR A 187 5.82 -14.01 18.16
CA THR A 187 7.17 -14.30 17.64
C THR A 187 7.29 -15.76 17.22
N TYR A 188 8.30 -16.12 16.42
CA TYR A 188 8.53 -17.51 16.05
C TYR A 188 8.83 -18.43 17.25
N ASN A 189 9.31 -17.86 18.37
CA ASN A 189 9.52 -18.60 19.61
C ASN A 189 8.21 -19.07 20.27
N ASP A 190 7.08 -18.47 19.88
CA ASP A 190 5.74 -18.86 20.33
C ASP A 190 5.12 -19.97 19.46
N ILE A 191 5.85 -20.45 18.44
CA ILE A 191 5.41 -21.50 17.51
C ILE A 191 6.26 -22.75 17.74
N GLY A 192 5.63 -23.84 18.23
CA GLY A 192 6.32 -25.10 18.48
C GLY A 192 6.33 -26.05 17.27
N GLY A 193 7.48 -26.66 17.00
CA GLY A 193 7.63 -27.84 16.14
C GLY A 193 7.48 -27.66 14.63
N LEU A 194 7.40 -26.43 14.13
CA LEU A 194 7.22 -26.11 12.71
C LEU A 194 8.48 -25.48 12.07
N ASP A 195 9.68 -25.87 12.53
CA ASP A 195 10.95 -25.25 12.14
C ASP A 195 11.20 -25.28 10.63
N LYS A 196 10.80 -26.38 9.97
CA LYS A 196 10.92 -26.52 8.51
C LYS A 196 10.01 -25.52 7.78
N GLN A 197 8.76 -25.42 8.20
CA GLN A 197 7.76 -24.52 7.61
C GLN A 197 8.11 -23.05 7.87
N ILE A 198 8.63 -22.73 9.06
CA ILE A 198 9.13 -21.39 9.40
C ILE A 198 10.24 -21.00 8.42
N ARG A 199 11.23 -21.89 8.20
CA ARG A 199 12.33 -21.63 7.27
C ARG A 199 11.84 -21.43 5.84
N GLU A 200 10.98 -22.31 5.34
CA GLU A 200 10.42 -22.21 3.98
C GLU A 200 9.63 -20.90 3.78
N LEU A 201 8.88 -20.45 4.79
CA LEU A 201 8.16 -19.18 4.74
C LEU A 201 9.11 -17.98 4.78
N MET A 202 10.14 -18.02 5.63
CA MET A 202 11.16 -16.96 5.71
C MET A 202 11.90 -16.78 4.38
N GLU A 203 12.31 -17.89 3.76
CA GLU A 203 12.98 -17.86 2.45
C GLU A 203 12.09 -17.26 1.35
N ALA A 204 10.78 -17.47 1.44
CA ALA A 204 9.86 -17.05 0.40
C ALA A 204 9.30 -15.64 0.60
N VAL A 205 9.19 -15.15 1.84
CA VAL A 205 8.59 -13.84 2.15
C VAL A 205 9.61 -12.87 2.74
N VAL A 206 10.34 -13.28 3.78
CA VAL A 206 11.21 -12.38 4.56
C VAL A 206 12.47 -12.05 3.77
N TYR A 207 13.19 -13.05 3.25
CA TYR A 207 14.46 -12.83 2.53
C TYR A 207 14.31 -11.94 1.29
N PRO A 208 13.26 -12.07 0.46
CA PRO A 208 13.03 -11.13 -0.64
C PRO A 208 12.80 -9.68 -0.18
N LEU A 209 12.30 -9.45 1.03
CA LEU A 209 12.06 -8.10 1.54
C LEU A 209 13.32 -7.51 2.19
N THR A 210 14.08 -8.32 2.94
CA THR A 210 15.25 -7.86 3.69
C THR A 210 16.55 -7.90 2.89
N GLU A 211 16.73 -8.89 2.00
CA GLU A 211 17.99 -9.19 1.33
C GLU A 211 17.90 -9.16 -0.20
N LYS A 212 17.23 -8.14 -0.75
CA LYS A 212 17.02 -7.97 -2.22
C LYS A 212 18.31 -8.07 -3.04
N GLU A 213 19.41 -7.53 -2.53
CA GLU A 213 20.71 -7.55 -3.21
C GLU A 213 21.22 -8.97 -3.50
N LYS A 214 20.95 -9.93 -2.60
CA LYS A 214 21.38 -11.33 -2.81
C LYS A 214 20.66 -11.95 -4.00
N PHE A 215 19.36 -11.69 -4.14
CA PHE A 215 18.58 -12.16 -5.27
C PHE A 215 19.05 -11.55 -6.59
N GLN A 216 19.38 -10.25 -6.59
CA GLN A 216 19.90 -9.56 -7.78
C GLN A 216 21.29 -10.08 -8.19
N LYS A 217 22.20 -10.30 -7.22
CA LYS A 217 23.55 -10.86 -7.48
C LYS A 217 23.49 -12.28 -8.03
N ILE A 218 22.57 -13.11 -7.54
CA ILE A 218 22.38 -14.49 -8.01
C ILE A 218 21.62 -14.52 -9.35
N GLY A 219 20.83 -13.48 -9.66
CA GLY A 219 20.04 -13.40 -10.89
C GLY A 219 18.75 -14.22 -10.86
N ILE A 220 18.25 -14.57 -9.68
CA ILE A 220 17.00 -15.31 -9.50
C ILE A 220 15.85 -14.38 -9.14
N ARG A 221 14.66 -14.67 -9.67
CA ARG A 221 13.43 -13.95 -9.30
C ARG A 221 12.90 -14.51 -7.98
N PRO A 222 12.59 -13.66 -6.99
CA PRO A 222 11.98 -14.13 -5.75
C PRO A 222 10.57 -14.69 -6.04
N PRO A 223 10.09 -15.64 -5.23
CA PRO A 223 8.72 -16.14 -5.35
C PRO A 223 7.72 -15.00 -5.10
N LYS A 224 6.60 -15.04 -5.81
CA LYS A 224 5.54 -14.02 -5.69
C LYS A 224 4.64 -14.26 -4.49
N GLY A 225 4.30 -15.53 -4.24
CA GLY A 225 3.40 -15.91 -3.17
C GLY A 225 3.62 -17.30 -2.62
N CYS A 226 3.08 -17.51 -1.43
CA CYS A 226 3.12 -18.75 -0.68
C CYS A 226 1.71 -19.25 -0.39
N LEU A 227 1.47 -20.54 -0.54
CA LEU A 227 0.27 -21.23 -0.12
C LEU A 227 0.57 -22.10 1.09
N LEU A 228 -0.09 -21.82 2.21
CA LEU A 228 -0.09 -22.62 3.43
C LEU A 228 -1.30 -23.56 3.39
N TYR A 229 -1.07 -24.87 3.42
CA TYR A 229 -2.16 -25.85 3.42
C TYR A 229 -1.96 -26.95 4.47
N GLY A 230 -3.06 -27.55 4.94
CA GLY A 230 -3.03 -28.68 5.88
C GLY A 230 -4.27 -28.75 6.76
N ALA A 231 -4.28 -29.61 7.78
CA ALA A 231 -5.41 -29.73 8.70
C ALA A 231 -5.70 -28.42 9.46
N PRO A 232 -6.96 -28.13 9.85
CA PRO A 232 -7.29 -26.98 10.68
C PRO A 232 -6.65 -27.10 12.07
N GLY A 233 -6.28 -25.96 12.66
CA GLY A 233 -5.69 -25.92 14.01
C GLY A 233 -4.19 -26.29 14.08
N THR A 234 -3.49 -26.32 12.93
CA THR A 234 -2.03 -26.53 12.82
C THR A 234 -1.21 -25.24 12.90
N GLY A 235 -1.85 -24.07 13.07
CA GLY A 235 -1.13 -22.81 13.26
C GLY A 235 -0.79 -22.02 11.98
N LYS A 236 -1.45 -22.29 10.85
CA LYS A 236 -1.28 -21.52 9.58
C LYS A 236 -1.43 -20.00 9.79
N THR A 237 -2.54 -19.57 10.38
CA THR A 237 -2.81 -18.16 10.68
C THR A 237 -1.81 -17.58 11.70
N LEU A 238 -1.39 -18.39 12.68
CA LEU A 238 -0.40 -17.99 13.69
C LEU A 238 0.97 -17.71 13.04
N LEU A 239 1.42 -18.57 12.13
CA LEU A 239 2.69 -18.40 11.42
C LEU A 239 2.68 -17.14 10.55
N ALA A 240 1.58 -16.89 9.83
CA ALA A 240 1.44 -15.69 9.02
C ALA A 240 1.49 -14.40 9.87
N ARG A 241 0.84 -14.39 11.04
CA ARG A 241 0.90 -13.27 11.98
C ARG A 241 2.29 -13.09 12.58
N ALA A 242 2.98 -14.16 12.97
CA ALA A 242 4.35 -14.06 13.45
C ALA A 242 5.32 -13.51 12.38
N CYS A 243 5.13 -13.91 11.11
CA CYS A 243 5.88 -13.37 9.98
C CYS A 243 5.65 -11.87 9.79
N ALA A 244 4.41 -11.41 9.98
CA ALA A 244 4.07 -10.00 9.92
C ALA A 244 4.69 -9.20 11.07
N GLY A 245 4.72 -9.75 12.29
CA GLY A 245 5.30 -9.09 13.45
C GLY A 245 6.82 -8.93 13.35
N GLN A 246 7.50 -9.88 12.71
CA GLN A 246 8.96 -9.84 12.55
C GLN A 246 9.40 -8.95 11.37
N THR A 247 8.53 -8.75 10.38
CA THR A 247 8.82 -7.88 9.24
C THR A 247 8.39 -6.43 9.55
N GLN A 248 9.12 -5.44 9.02
CA GLN A 248 8.71 -4.03 9.07
C GLN A 248 7.73 -3.66 7.93
N ALA A 249 7.13 -4.66 7.28
CA ALA A 249 6.21 -4.47 6.17
C ALA A 249 4.79 -4.21 6.68
N THR A 250 4.00 -3.48 5.88
CA THR A 250 2.57 -3.31 6.10
C THR A 250 1.89 -4.68 5.98
N PHE A 251 0.98 -5.02 6.90
CA PHE A 251 0.25 -6.29 6.83
C PHE A 251 -1.22 -6.05 6.54
N LEU A 252 -1.68 -6.57 5.40
CA LEU A 252 -3.08 -6.50 4.98
C LEU A 252 -3.73 -7.87 5.19
N LYS A 253 -4.68 -7.94 6.13
CA LYS A 253 -5.41 -9.18 6.43
C LYS A 253 -6.72 -9.21 5.66
N LEU A 254 -6.83 -10.16 4.74
CA LEU A 254 -8.02 -10.40 3.96
C LEU A 254 -8.56 -11.79 4.30
N ALA A 255 -9.85 -11.89 4.63
CA ALA A 255 -10.51 -13.18 4.80
C ALA A 255 -11.29 -13.54 3.52
N GLY A 256 -11.12 -14.76 3.02
CA GLY A 256 -11.80 -15.26 1.82
C GLY A 256 -13.32 -15.02 1.84
N PRO A 257 -14.04 -15.32 2.95
CA PRO A 257 -15.47 -15.05 3.04
C PRO A 257 -15.85 -13.57 2.92
N GLN A 258 -14.98 -12.63 3.30
CA GLN A 258 -15.26 -11.19 3.18
C GLN A 258 -15.28 -10.72 1.72
N LEU A 259 -14.69 -11.48 0.80
CA LEU A 259 -14.72 -11.18 -0.62
C LEU A 259 -16.00 -11.65 -1.31
N VAL A 260 -16.78 -12.51 -0.65
CA VAL A 260 -18.06 -12.99 -1.16
C VAL A 260 -19.14 -11.97 -0.81
N GLN A 261 -19.54 -11.18 -1.81
CA GLN A 261 -20.53 -10.10 -1.65
C GLN A 261 -21.83 -10.43 -2.39
N MET A 262 -22.95 -9.89 -1.90
CA MET A 262 -24.26 -10.01 -2.56
C MET A 262 -24.36 -9.14 -3.82
N TYR A 263 -23.62 -8.02 -3.85
CA TYR A 263 -23.63 -7.08 -4.96
C TYR A 263 -22.62 -7.48 -6.03
N ILE A 264 -23.09 -7.53 -7.28
CA ILE A 264 -22.30 -7.95 -8.44
C ILE A 264 -21.13 -6.98 -8.65
N GLY A 265 -19.90 -7.51 -8.70
CA GLY A 265 -18.68 -6.76 -8.95
C GLY A 265 -18.10 -6.07 -7.71
N ASP A 266 -18.77 -6.12 -6.57
CA ASP A 266 -18.28 -5.49 -5.33
C ASP A 266 -17.08 -6.27 -4.76
N GLY A 267 -17.12 -7.61 -4.80
CA GLY A 267 -15.98 -8.45 -4.41
C GLY A 267 -14.75 -8.20 -5.28
N ALA A 268 -14.94 -8.11 -6.61
CA ALA A 268 -13.87 -7.80 -7.55
C ALA A 268 -13.31 -6.38 -7.37
N LYS A 269 -14.15 -5.40 -7.00
CA LYS A 269 -13.67 -4.05 -6.64
C LYS A 269 -12.81 -4.11 -5.38
N LEU A 270 -13.27 -4.82 -4.34
CA LEU A 270 -12.56 -4.94 -3.08
C LEU A 270 -11.16 -5.56 -3.24
N VAL A 271 -11.03 -6.59 -4.08
CA VAL A 271 -9.72 -7.18 -4.42
C VAL A 271 -8.81 -6.13 -5.09
N ARG A 272 -9.31 -5.36 -6.07
CA ARG A 272 -8.50 -4.33 -6.74
C ARG A 272 -8.04 -3.25 -5.76
N ASP A 273 -8.95 -2.72 -4.97
CA ASP A 273 -8.67 -1.69 -3.98
C ASP A 273 -7.65 -2.18 -2.93
N ALA A 274 -7.72 -3.45 -2.52
CA ALA A 274 -6.75 -4.06 -1.59
C ALA A 274 -5.33 -4.15 -2.18
N PHE A 275 -5.20 -4.56 -3.45
CA PHE A 275 -3.90 -4.61 -4.12
C PHE A 275 -3.34 -3.22 -4.43
N GLU A 276 -4.20 -2.25 -4.74
CA GLU A 276 -3.78 -0.87 -4.97
C GLU A 276 -3.29 -0.20 -3.68
N LEU A 277 -4.02 -0.37 -2.57
CA LEU A 277 -3.56 0.07 -1.26
C LEU A 277 -2.22 -0.59 -0.88
N ALA A 278 -2.04 -1.88 -1.19
CA ALA A 278 -0.79 -2.58 -0.95
C ALA A 278 0.40 -2.04 -1.77
N LYS A 279 0.14 -1.53 -2.99
CA LYS A 279 1.14 -0.85 -3.83
C LYS A 279 1.52 0.50 -3.26
N GLU A 280 0.55 1.27 -2.77
CA GLU A 280 0.81 2.58 -2.15
C GLU A 280 1.63 2.43 -0.84
N LYS A 281 1.37 1.37 -0.07
CA LYS A 281 2.01 1.11 1.23
C LYS A 281 3.20 0.15 1.18
N ALA A 282 3.77 -0.07 0.01
CA ALA A 282 4.89 -0.97 -0.18
C ALA A 282 6.10 -0.60 0.71
N PRO A 283 6.76 -1.56 1.38
CA PRO A 283 6.59 -3.03 1.29
C PRO A 283 5.37 -3.55 2.06
N THR A 284 4.61 -4.46 1.43
CA THR A 284 3.34 -4.99 1.99
C THR A 284 3.25 -6.51 1.88
N ILE A 285 2.73 -7.15 2.92
CA ILE A 285 2.34 -8.57 2.91
C ILE A 285 0.82 -8.66 2.93
N ILE A 286 0.24 -9.26 1.90
CA ILE A 286 -1.20 -9.55 1.82
C ILE A 286 -1.41 -10.98 2.31
N PHE A 287 -2.13 -11.15 3.41
CA PHE A 287 -2.52 -12.45 3.94
C PHE A 287 -3.98 -12.75 3.61
N ILE A 288 -4.22 -13.80 2.82
CA ILE A 288 -5.54 -14.29 2.46
C ILE A 288 -5.84 -15.55 3.27
N ASP A 289 -6.71 -15.46 4.27
CA ASP A 289 -7.18 -16.63 5.02
C ASP A 289 -8.39 -17.28 4.34
N GLU A 290 -8.61 -18.58 4.55
CA GLU A 290 -9.75 -19.32 4.00
C GLU A 290 -9.93 -19.12 2.47
N LEU A 291 -8.84 -19.30 1.71
CA LEU A 291 -8.85 -19.16 0.24
C LEU A 291 -9.88 -20.09 -0.43
N ASP A 292 -10.27 -21.19 0.23
CA ASP A 292 -11.31 -22.10 -0.22
C ASP A 292 -12.69 -21.47 -0.31
N ALA A 293 -12.96 -20.32 0.32
CA ALA A 293 -14.23 -19.60 0.15
C ALA A 293 -14.39 -19.02 -1.26
N ILE A 294 -13.28 -18.62 -1.90
CA ILE A 294 -13.28 -17.99 -3.24
C ILE A 294 -12.62 -18.82 -4.32
N GLY A 295 -11.75 -19.75 -3.95
CA GLY A 295 -10.88 -20.49 -4.86
C GLY A 295 -11.43 -21.84 -5.31
N THR A 296 -12.72 -22.12 -5.12
CA THR A 296 -13.30 -23.43 -5.47
C THR A 296 -13.24 -23.70 -6.98
N LYS A 297 -12.99 -24.96 -7.35
CA LYS A 297 -13.04 -25.42 -8.75
C LYS A 297 -14.40 -25.09 -9.36
N ARG A 298 -14.36 -24.73 -10.65
CA ARG A 298 -15.53 -24.44 -11.48
C ARG A 298 -16.45 -25.67 -11.54
N PHE A 299 -17.50 -25.67 -10.73
CA PHE A 299 -18.64 -26.54 -10.97
C PHE A 299 -19.68 -25.74 -11.74
N ALA A 300 -20.27 -26.36 -12.76
CA ALA A 300 -21.33 -25.80 -13.59
C ALA A 300 -22.66 -25.74 -12.82
N SER A 301 -22.66 -25.23 -11.58
CA SER A 301 -23.87 -24.95 -10.83
C SER A 301 -24.46 -23.61 -11.27
N GLU A 302 -25.73 -23.63 -11.70
CA GLU A 302 -26.48 -22.46 -12.20
C GLU A 302 -26.86 -21.43 -11.12
N ARG A 303 -26.24 -21.46 -9.93
CA ARG A 303 -26.56 -20.50 -8.88
C ARG A 303 -25.86 -19.16 -9.15
N HIS A 304 -26.64 -18.08 -9.19
CA HIS A 304 -26.15 -16.72 -9.41
C HIS A 304 -25.02 -16.29 -8.45
N GLY A 305 -25.01 -16.79 -7.20
CA GLY A 305 -23.97 -16.50 -6.21
C GLY A 305 -22.60 -17.08 -6.58
N ASP A 306 -22.56 -18.29 -7.16
CA ASP A 306 -21.30 -18.95 -7.53
C ASP A 306 -20.58 -18.18 -8.65
N ARG A 307 -21.35 -17.52 -9.53
CA ARG A 307 -20.80 -16.69 -10.62
C ARG A 307 -20.07 -15.44 -10.11
N GLU A 308 -20.53 -14.84 -9.01
CA GLU A 308 -19.87 -13.67 -8.42
C GLU A 308 -18.56 -14.06 -7.70
N VAL A 309 -18.57 -15.20 -6.99
CA VAL A 309 -17.36 -15.76 -6.39
C VAL A 309 -16.31 -16.04 -7.46
N GLN A 310 -16.71 -16.64 -8.58
CA GLN A 310 -15.82 -16.88 -9.72
C GLN A 310 -15.27 -15.58 -10.32
N ARG A 311 -16.09 -14.53 -10.43
CA ARG A 311 -15.64 -13.23 -10.93
C ARG A 311 -14.57 -12.62 -10.02
N THR A 312 -14.79 -12.68 -8.72
CA THR A 312 -13.83 -12.19 -7.71
C THR A 312 -12.53 -13.01 -7.73
N MET A 313 -12.62 -14.33 -7.91
CA MET A 313 -11.46 -15.20 -8.09
C MET A 313 -10.67 -14.83 -9.35
N LEU A 314 -11.33 -14.61 -10.49
CA LEU A 314 -10.67 -14.21 -11.73
C LEU A 314 -9.96 -12.86 -11.58
N GLU A 315 -10.56 -11.92 -10.87
CA GLU A 315 -9.91 -10.64 -10.57
C GLU A 315 -8.68 -10.84 -9.68
N LEU A 316 -8.76 -11.69 -8.64
CA LEU A 316 -7.60 -12.05 -7.83
C LEU A 316 -6.48 -12.65 -8.69
N LEU A 317 -6.80 -13.54 -9.63
CA LEU A 317 -5.83 -14.10 -10.57
C LEU A 317 -5.17 -13.03 -11.45
N ASN A 318 -5.96 -12.08 -11.96
CA ASN A 318 -5.46 -10.97 -12.76
C ASN A 318 -4.51 -10.08 -11.94
N GLN A 319 -4.84 -9.80 -10.67
CA GLN A 319 -3.96 -9.04 -9.78
C GLN A 319 -2.67 -9.80 -9.48
N LEU A 320 -2.74 -11.11 -9.22
CA LEU A 320 -1.56 -11.96 -8.97
C LEU A 320 -0.60 -12.04 -10.19
N ASP A 321 -1.16 -12.06 -11.40
CA ASP A 321 -0.38 -12.05 -12.64
C ASP A 321 0.17 -10.65 -12.95
N GLY A 322 -0.60 -9.61 -12.62
CA GLY A 322 -0.36 -8.23 -13.02
C GLY A 322 0.77 -7.51 -12.30
N PHE A 323 1.22 -7.97 -11.13
CA PHE A 323 2.39 -7.40 -10.45
C PHE A 323 3.68 -8.12 -10.84
N THR A 324 4.78 -7.38 -10.98
CA THR A 324 6.07 -7.97 -11.35
C THR A 324 6.73 -8.62 -10.13
N SER A 325 7.58 -9.63 -10.34
CA SER A 325 8.26 -10.33 -9.23
C SER A 325 9.19 -9.41 -8.40
N ASN A 326 9.51 -8.23 -8.94
CA ASN A 326 10.31 -7.20 -8.30
C ASN A 326 9.48 -6.26 -7.41
N ASP A 327 8.15 -6.38 -7.46
CA ASP A 327 7.29 -5.55 -6.64
C ASP A 327 7.43 -5.98 -5.17
N ASP A 328 7.45 -5.01 -4.27
CA ASP A 328 7.66 -5.18 -2.83
C ASP A 328 6.42 -5.74 -2.11
N ILE A 329 5.58 -6.46 -2.85
CA ILE A 329 4.33 -7.04 -2.39
C ILE A 329 4.48 -8.55 -2.40
N LYS A 330 4.16 -9.17 -1.26
CA LYS A 330 4.18 -10.63 -1.10
C LYS A 330 2.81 -11.12 -0.67
N VAL A 331 2.36 -12.22 -1.27
CA VAL A 331 1.04 -12.81 -0.96
C VAL A 331 1.23 -14.11 -0.19
N ILE A 332 0.59 -14.22 0.96
CA ILE A 332 0.48 -15.45 1.74
C ILE A 332 -0.98 -15.87 1.72
N ALA A 333 -1.29 -17.02 1.14
CA ALA A 333 -2.62 -17.59 1.16
C ALA A 333 -2.67 -18.81 2.09
N ALA A 334 -3.74 -18.94 2.87
CA ALA A 334 -3.99 -20.11 3.71
C ALA A 334 -5.25 -20.84 3.27
N THR A 335 -5.20 -22.17 3.25
CA THR A 335 -6.36 -23.03 3.01
C THR A 335 -6.30 -24.26 3.91
N ASN A 336 -7.47 -24.78 4.27
CA ASN A 336 -7.56 -26.09 4.92
C ASN A 336 -7.72 -27.23 3.90
N ARG A 337 -8.13 -26.91 2.67
CA ARG A 337 -8.53 -27.88 1.66
C ARG A 337 -7.93 -27.54 0.31
N VAL A 338 -6.75 -28.08 0.03
CA VAL A 338 -6.05 -27.88 -1.25
C VAL A 338 -6.71 -28.66 -2.41
N ASP A 339 -7.49 -29.69 -2.10
CA ASP A 339 -8.19 -30.57 -3.06
C ASP A 339 -9.25 -29.84 -3.89
N ILE A 340 -9.94 -28.87 -3.28
CA ILE A 340 -11.03 -28.11 -3.88
C ILE A 340 -10.57 -26.86 -4.63
N LEU A 341 -9.30 -26.46 -4.49
CA LEU A 341 -8.79 -25.24 -5.10
C LEU A 341 -8.67 -25.36 -6.62
N ASP A 342 -8.97 -24.27 -7.34
CA ASP A 342 -8.76 -24.16 -8.78
C ASP A 342 -7.25 -24.33 -9.11
N PRO A 343 -6.88 -25.27 -10.01
CA PRO A 343 -5.49 -25.43 -10.45
C PRO A 343 -4.85 -24.17 -11.01
N ALA A 344 -5.65 -23.20 -11.47
CA ALA A 344 -5.18 -21.90 -11.91
C ALA A 344 -4.44 -21.15 -10.80
N LEU A 345 -4.91 -21.21 -9.54
CA LEU A 345 -4.24 -20.56 -8.40
C LEU A 345 -2.89 -21.24 -8.07
N LEU A 346 -2.79 -22.55 -8.33
CA LEU A 346 -1.64 -23.39 -7.99
C LEU A 346 -0.52 -23.38 -9.05
N ARG A 347 -0.70 -22.62 -10.13
CA ARG A 347 0.27 -22.49 -11.22
C ARG A 347 1.46 -21.62 -10.79
N SER A 348 2.65 -21.96 -11.27
CA SER A 348 3.85 -21.13 -11.09
C SER A 348 3.65 -19.74 -11.71
N GLY A 349 4.19 -18.72 -11.04
CA GLY A 349 3.94 -17.30 -11.34
C GLY A 349 2.84 -16.67 -10.49
N ARG A 350 2.21 -17.44 -9.58
CA ARG A 350 1.18 -16.99 -8.63
C ARG A 350 1.55 -17.45 -7.22
N LEU A 351 1.10 -18.64 -6.83
CA LEU A 351 1.45 -19.29 -5.57
C LEU A 351 2.56 -20.31 -5.81
N ASP A 352 3.80 -19.81 -5.86
CA ASP A 352 4.99 -20.59 -6.21
C ASP A 352 5.36 -21.60 -5.14
N ARG A 353 5.35 -21.16 -3.88
CA ARG A 353 5.73 -22.01 -2.73
C ARG A 353 4.49 -22.61 -2.10
N LYS A 354 4.50 -23.93 -1.92
CA LYS A 354 3.41 -24.70 -1.31
C LYS A 354 3.97 -25.34 -0.05
N ILE A 355 3.55 -24.83 1.11
CA ILE A 355 4.05 -25.24 2.42
C ILE A 355 2.97 -26.07 3.09
N GLU A 356 3.31 -27.33 3.36
CA GLU A 356 2.42 -28.27 4.03
C GLU A 356 2.58 -28.20 5.55
N PHE A 357 1.44 -28.16 6.24
CA PHE A 357 1.33 -28.21 7.68
C PHE A 357 0.86 -29.61 8.10
N PRO A 358 1.80 -30.50 8.47
CA PRO A 358 1.47 -31.80 9.02
C PRO A 358 0.86 -31.65 10.43
N LEU A 359 0.32 -32.75 10.93
CA LEU A 359 0.00 -32.86 12.35
C LEU A 359 1.30 -32.85 13.18
N PRO A 360 1.28 -32.31 14.41
CA PRO A 360 2.48 -32.18 15.22
C PRO A 360 3.01 -33.54 15.71
N ASP A 361 4.31 -33.76 15.49
CA ASP A 361 5.07 -34.89 16.03
C ASP A 361 5.15 -34.84 17.57
N GLU A 362 5.58 -35.92 18.22
CA GLU A 362 5.70 -36.01 19.68
C GLU A 362 6.53 -34.85 20.28
N SER A 363 7.68 -34.56 19.68
CA SER A 363 8.53 -33.42 20.07
C SER A 363 7.81 -32.08 19.89
N ALA A 364 7.09 -31.91 18.78
CA ALA A 364 6.31 -30.70 18.51
C ALA A 364 5.18 -30.51 19.55
N ARG A 365 4.48 -31.59 19.92
CA ARG A 365 3.42 -31.54 20.94
C ARG A 365 3.96 -31.13 22.30
N LYS A 366 5.12 -31.67 22.70
CA LYS A 366 5.83 -31.27 23.92
C LYS A 366 6.15 -29.77 23.92
N GLN A 367 6.69 -29.25 22.82
CA GLN A 367 6.99 -27.83 22.68
C GLN A 367 5.73 -26.96 22.76
N ILE A 368 4.66 -27.33 22.06
CA ILE A 368 3.39 -26.59 22.04
C ILE A 368 2.77 -26.53 23.44
N LEU A 369 2.73 -27.67 24.16
CA LEU A 369 2.24 -27.71 25.54
C LEU A 369 3.09 -26.81 26.44
N SER A 370 4.42 -26.91 26.35
CA SER A 370 5.33 -26.06 27.13
C SER A 370 5.12 -24.57 26.87
N ILE A 371 4.97 -24.14 25.62
CA ILE A 371 4.75 -22.73 25.25
C ILE A 371 3.43 -22.21 25.85
N HIS A 372 2.35 -22.98 25.77
CA HIS A 372 1.07 -22.57 26.34
C HIS A 372 1.08 -22.57 27.87
N SER A 373 1.82 -23.50 28.48
CA SER A 373 2.02 -23.57 29.93
C SER A 373 2.88 -22.45 30.51
N LYS A 374 3.75 -21.78 29.72
CA LYS A 374 4.56 -20.63 30.21
C LYS A 374 3.74 -19.47 30.78
N LYS A 375 2.48 -19.34 30.38
CA LYS A 375 1.57 -18.29 30.89
C LYS A 375 0.85 -18.69 32.18
N MET A 376 0.98 -19.94 32.61
CA MET A 376 0.27 -20.53 33.74
C MET A 376 1.25 -20.87 34.87
N THR A 377 0.73 -20.94 36.11
CA THR A 377 1.46 -21.46 37.26
C THR A 377 1.39 -22.98 37.27
N VAL A 378 2.46 -23.63 36.82
CA VAL A 378 2.54 -25.09 36.68
C VAL A 378 3.56 -25.63 37.67
N SER A 379 3.19 -26.71 38.38
CA SER A 379 4.07 -27.41 39.31
C SER A 379 5.27 -28.04 38.59
N GLU A 380 6.42 -28.10 39.25
CA GLU A 380 7.62 -28.79 38.74
C GLU A 380 7.40 -30.30 38.53
N SER A 381 6.35 -30.86 39.11
CA SER A 381 5.94 -32.26 38.94
C SER A 381 5.44 -32.59 37.52
N VAL A 382 5.17 -31.59 36.67
CA VAL A 382 4.57 -31.82 35.35
C VAL A 382 5.59 -32.29 34.32
N ASN A 383 5.46 -33.55 33.90
CA ASN A 383 6.25 -34.11 32.80
C ASN A 383 5.58 -33.92 31.44
N PHE A 384 6.03 -32.94 30.66
CA PHE A 384 5.53 -32.71 29.29
C PHE A 384 5.88 -33.82 28.30
N ASP A 385 6.90 -34.64 28.58
CA ASP A 385 7.26 -35.78 27.72
C ASP A 385 6.15 -36.83 27.75
N GLU A 386 5.65 -37.15 28.94
CA GLU A 386 4.55 -38.08 29.14
C GLU A 386 3.24 -37.56 28.51
N LEU A 387 2.90 -36.30 28.75
CA LEU A 387 1.71 -35.67 28.15
C LEU A 387 1.76 -35.69 26.61
N SER A 388 2.94 -35.53 26.02
CA SER A 388 3.12 -35.59 24.56
C SER A 388 2.87 -36.98 23.96
N ARG A 389 3.13 -38.05 24.73
CA ARG A 389 2.84 -39.44 24.36
C ARG A 389 1.35 -39.78 24.46
N CYS A 390 0.66 -39.19 25.44
CA CYS A 390 -0.77 -39.38 25.68
C CYS A 390 -1.68 -38.64 24.66
N THR A 391 -1.13 -37.66 23.93
CA THR A 391 -1.84 -36.74 23.01
C THR A 391 -1.64 -37.10 21.53
N ARG A 392 -1.70 -38.39 21.18
CA ARG A 392 -1.62 -38.82 19.77
C ARG A 392 -2.75 -38.21 18.93
N ASP A 393 -2.43 -37.79 17.71
CA ASP A 393 -3.35 -37.16 16.74
C ASP A 393 -4.03 -35.86 17.21
N PHE A 394 -3.42 -35.15 18.14
CA PHE A 394 -3.88 -33.83 18.57
C PHE A 394 -3.31 -32.76 17.64
N ASN A 395 -4.15 -31.81 17.20
CA ASN A 395 -3.68 -30.60 16.53
C ASN A 395 -3.24 -29.55 17.57
N GLY A 396 -2.55 -28.49 17.13
CA GLY A 396 -2.09 -27.42 18.02
C GLY A 396 -3.23 -26.73 18.78
N ALA A 397 -4.39 -26.59 18.14
CA ALA A 397 -5.59 -26.05 18.79
C ALA A 397 -6.08 -26.94 19.95
N MET A 398 -6.11 -28.26 19.78
CA MET A 398 -6.49 -29.21 20.82
C MET A 398 -5.49 -29.21 21.98
N LEU A 399 -4.19 -29.13 21.70
CA LEU A 399 -3.17 -29.02 22.76
C LEU A 399 -3.33 -27.74 23.58
N LYS A 400 -3.65 -26.63 22.93
CA LYS A 400 -4.02 -25.39 23.62
C LYS A 400 -5.27 -25.59 24.49
N SER A 401 -6.29 -26.28 23.98
CA SER A 401 -7.48 -26.61 24.76
C SER A 401 -7.16 -27.48 25.98
N VAL A 402 -6.23 -28.44 25.87
CA VAL A 402 -5.78 -29.25 27.02
C VAL A 402 -5.22 -28.37 28.13
N CYS A 403 -4.35 -27.40 27.81
CA CYS A 403 -3.82 -26.47 28.81
C CYS A 403 -4.92 -25.64 29.48
N VAL A 404 -5.93 -25.20 28.71
CA VAL A 404 -7.06 -24.43 29.26
C VAL A 404 -7.95 -25.29 30.16
N GLU A 405 -8.26 -26.52 29.75
CA GLU A 405 -9.05 -27.47 30.56
C GLU A 405 -8.30 -27.87 31.83
N ALA A 406 -6.98 -28.08 31.76
CA ALA A 406 -6.15 -28.34 32.93
C ALA A 406 -6.21 -27.18 33.95
N GLY A 407 -6.14 -25.93 33.47
CA GLY A 407 -6.33 -24.76 34.32
C GLY A 407 -7.73 -24.67 34.94
N MET A 408 -8.77 -25.08 34.21
CA MET A 408 -10.13 -25.13 34.73
C MET A 408 -10.30 -26.22 35.80
N ASN A 409 -9.68 -27.38 35.62
CA ASN A 409 -9.68 -28.47 36.60
C ASN A 409 -8.96 -28.04 37.89
N ALA A 410 -7.80 -27.37 37.76
CA ALA A 410 -7.08 -26.80 38.89
C ALA A 410 -7.94 -25.76 39.65
N LEU A 411 -8.68 -24.92 38.92
CA LEU A 411 -9.61 -23.96 39.53
C LEU A 411 -10.78 -24.64 40.25
N ASN A 412 -11.33 -25.71 39.68
CA ASN A 412 -12.44 -26.46 40.30
C ASN A 412 -12.05 -27.16 41.61
N ARG A 413 -10.76 -27.42 41.83
CA ARG A 413 -10.24 -27.93 43.11
C ARG A 413 -9.72 -26.84 44.06
N ASP A 414 -9.95 -25.56 43.73
CA ASP A 414 -9.44 -24.40 44.46
C ASP A 414 -7.91 -24.39 44.63
N ALA A 415 -7.15 -24.96 43.69
CA ALA A 415 -5.69 -24.95 43.70
C ALA A 415 -5.11 -23.71 42.98
N MET A 416 -3.95 -23.22 43.44
CA MET A 416 -3.23 -22.10 42.80
C MET A 416 -2.20 -22.55 41.76
N GLU A 417 -1.88 -23.84 41.73
CA GLU A 417 -0.91 -24.44 40.81
C GLU A 417 -1.56 -25.61 40.05
N ILE A 418 -1.19 -25.77 38.78
CA ILE A 418 -1.64 -26.88 37.94
C ILE A 418 -0.69 -28.06 38.13
N GLU A 419 -1.23 -29.23 38.46
CA GLU A 419 -0.47 -30.46 38.61
C GLU A 419 -0.61 -31.38 37.38
N HIS A 420 0.18 -32.45 37.36
CA HIS A 420 0.19 -33.40 36.25
C HIS A 420 -1.18 -34.07 36.03
N GLU A 421 -1.91 -34.36 37.11
CA GLU A 421 -3.23 -34.99 37.06
C GLU A 421 -4.27 -34.11 36.35
N ASP A 422 -4.20 -32.79 36.50
CA ASP A 422 -5.13 -31.86 35.82
C ASP A 422 -4.96 -31.92 34.31
N PHE A 423 -3.71 -32.04 33.84
CA PHE A 423 -3.41 -32.20 32.42
C PHE A 423 -3.92 -33.54 31.89
N MET A 424 -3.79 -34.62 32.65
CA MET A 424 -4.31 -35.94 32.27
C MET A 424 -5.84 -35.91 32.14
N GLN A 425 -6.55 -35.35 33.13
CA GLN A 425 -8.00 -35.14 33.05
C GLN A 425 -8.39 -34.21 31.89
N GLY A 426 -7.60 -33.16 31.63
CA GLY A 426 -7.80 -32.26 30.50
C GLY A 426 -7.68 -32.97 29.15
N ILE A 427 -6.72 -33.89 29.00
CA ILE A 427 -6.59 -34.73 27.80
C ILE A 427 -7.83 -35.58 27.60
N ASP A 428 -8.33 -36.23 28.65
CA ASP A 428 -9.50 -37.09 28.58
C ASP A 428 -10.77 -36.30 28.25
N ASN A 429 -10.94 -35.10 28.81
CA ASN A 429 -12.04 -34.20 28.48
C ASN A 429 -12.01 -33.79 27.00
N VAL A 430 -10.83 -33.46 26.46
CA VAL A 430 -10.68 -33.09 25.04
C VAL A 430 -10.90 -34.32 24.13
N LYS A 431 -10.46 -35.52 24.54
CA LYS A 431 -10.77 -36.77 23.82
C LYS A 431 -12.26 -37.09 23.84
N ALA A 432 -12.93 -36.96 24.98
CA ALA A 432 -14.36 -37.23 25.10
C ALA A 432 -15.20 -36.29 24.23
N LYS A 433 -14.79 -35.01 24.11
CA LYS A 433 -15.42 -34.07 23.16
C LYS A 433 -15.28 -34.50 21.69
N LYS A 434 -14.19 -35.20 21.34
CA LYS A 434 -13.95 -35.76 19.99
C LYS A 434 -14.78 -37.03 19.76
N THR A 435 -14.92 -37.86 20.79
CA THR A 435 -15.56 -39.18 20.73
C THR A 435 -16.94 -39.11 21.37
N LYS A 436 -17.96 -38.66 20.63
CA LYS A 436 -19.38 -38.62 21.09
C LYS A 436 -20.02 -40.00 21.38
N SER A 437 -19.23 -41.07 21.50
CA SER A 437 -19.70 -42.42 21.78
C SER A 437 -19.27 -42.84 23.18
N LEU A 438 -20.24 -43.08 24.07
CA LEU A 438 -20.02 -43.81 25.32
C LEU A 438 -19.37 -45.16 24.99
N ILE A 439 -18.16 -45.39 25.51
CA ILE A 439 -17.46 -46.66 25.36
C ILE A 439 -17.88 -47.55 26.55
N TYR A 440 -18.74 -48.54 26.28
CA TYR A 440 -19.23 -49.54 27.26
C TYR A 440 -18.35 -50.79 27.35
N TYR A 441 -17.02 -50.65 27.25
CA TYR A 441 -16.12 -51.79 27.39
C TYR A 441 -15.08 -51.51 28.47
N ALA A 442 -15.01 -52.44 29.42
CA ALA A 442 -14.12 -52.46 30.58
C ALA A 442 -12.71 -52.94 30.21
#